data_AF-A0A859DRI6-F1
#
_entry.id   AF-A0A859DRI6-F1
#
_cell.length_a   1.000
_cell.length_b   1.000
_cell.length_c   1.000
_cell.angle_alpha   90.00
_cell.angle_beta   90.00
_cell.angle_gamma   90.00
#
_symmetry.space_group_name_H-M   'P 1'
#
loop_
_entity.id
_entity.type
_entity.pdbx_description
1 polymer ?
#
loop_
_entity_poly.entity_id
_entity_poly.type
_entity_poly.pdbx_seq_one_letter_code
_entity_poly.pdbx_strand_id
1 'polypeptide(L)'
;MCRVLKVSESGYYQSLFHVCEPRPWQLLLVKIKQVYTRHPNNDNYGVNRIRLVLKQNGISVSKSTVRRAMKKGGLIKTSPRHSGSLTESDADAQKADNLIVRNFTADAPNRK
;
A
#
# COMPACT_ATOMS: atom_id res chain seq x y z
N MET A 1 14.24 -24.02 31.30
CA MET A 1 13.95 -23.20 30.10
C MET A 1 14.30 -21.72 30.31
N CYS A 2 13.75 -21.03 31.32
CA CYS A 2 14.02 -19.60 31.58
C CYS A 2 15.49 -19.26 31.86
N ARG A 3 16.22 -20.09 32.64
CA ARG A 3 17.68 -19.93 32.88
C ARG A 3 18.52 -20.03 31.62
N VAL A 4 18.15 -20.94 30.70
CA VAL A 4 18.89 -21.18 29.45
C VAL A 4 18.68 -20.00 28.48
N LEU A 5 17.45 -19.47 28.43
CA LEU A 5 17.06 -18.34 27.57
C LEU A 5 17.35 -16.96 28.19
N LYS A 6 17.86 -16.90 29.43
CA LYS A 6 18.09 -15.67 30.21
C LYS A 6 16.86 -14.74 30.29
N VAL A 7 15.67 -15.32 30.49
CA VAL A 7 14.41 -14.56 30.66
C VAL A 7 13.88 -14.76 32.08
N SER A 8 13.16 -13.77 32.62
CA SER A 8 12.44 -13.94 33.89
C SER A 8 11.33 -14.99 33.76
N GLU A 9 11.03 -15.67 34.87
CA GLU A 9 9.98 -16.69 34.92
C GLU A 9 8.59 -16.10 34.65
N SER A 10 8.31 -14.91 35.20
CA SER A 10 7.09 -14.16 34.91
C SER A 10 6.97 -13.79 33.43
N GLY A 11 8.05 -13.32 32.80
CA GLY A 11 8.08 -12.99 31.37
C GLY A 11 7.88 -14.23 30.49
N TYR A 12 8.43 -15.37 30.89
CA TYR A 12 8.23 -16.65 30.20
C TYR A 12 6.75 -17.05 30.19
N TYR A 13 6.09 -17.10 31.35
CA TYR A 13 4.68 -17.46 31.41
C TYR A 13 3.75 -16.42 30.78
N GLN A 14 4.06 -15.13 30.91
CA GLN A 14 3.30 -14.06 30.25
C GLN A 14 3.37 -14.16 28.71
N SER A 15 4.52 -14.57 28.17
CA SER A 15 4.66 -14.82 26.73
C SER A 15 3.77 -15.98 26.25
N LEU A 16 3.59 -17.03 27.06
CA LEU A 16 2.74 -18.17 26.72
C LEU A 16 1.25 -17.79 26.62
N PHE A 17 0.77 -16.87 27.47
CA PHE A 17 -0.63 -16.42 27.45
C PHE A 17 -0.98 -15.58 26.22
N HIS A 18 -0.03 -14.83 25.65
CA HIS A 18 -0.31 -13.91 24.53
C HIS A 18 -0.17 -14.52 23.13
N VAL A 19 0.18 -15.80 23.02
CA VAL A 19 0.43 -16.45 21.71
C VAL A 19 -0.88 -16.83 21.00
N CYS A 20 -1.98 -17.03 21.73
CA CYS A 20 -3.17 -17.66 21.16
C CYS A 20 -4.30 -16.70 20.75
N GLU A 21 -4.25 -15.42 21.12
CA GLU A 21 -5.34 -14.51 20.81
C GLU A 21 -5.24 -13.95 19.38
N PRO A 22 -6.32 -14.05 18.57
CA PRO A 22 -6.35 -13.45 17.27
C PRO A 22 -6.28 -11.93 17.41
N ARG A 23 -5.29 -11.32 16.79
CA ARG A 23 -5.15 -9.86 16.76
C ARG A 23 -6.38 -9.26 16.09
N PRO A 24 -6.84 -8.05 16.48
CA PRO A 24 -8.04 -7.43 15.92
C PRO A 24 -8.05 -7.33 14.38
N TRP A 25 -6.88 -7.17 13.76
CA TRP A 25 -6.76 -7.12 12.29
C TRP A 25 -7.01 -8.48 11.61
N GLN A 26 -6.75 -9.60 12.29
CA GLN A 26 -7.04 -10.95 11.77
C GLN A 26 -8.54 -11.19 11.72
N LEU A 27 -9.28 -10.77 12.76
CA LEU A 27 -10.74 -10.81 12.77
C LEU A 27 -11.33 -9.94 11.64
N LEU A 28 -10.78 -8.73 11.45
CA LEU A 28 -11.18 -7.85 10.36
C LEU A 28 -10.90 -8.48 8.98
N LEU A 29 -9.76 -9.17 8.84
CA LEU A 29 -9.38 -9.84 7.60
C LEU A 29 -10.38 -10.95 7.21
N VAL A 30 -10.89 -11.71 8.18
CA VAL A 30 -11.94 -12.72 7.93
C VAL A 30 -13.19 -12.07 7.34
N LYS A 31 -13.66 -10.96 7.93
CA LYS A 31 -14.81 -10.21 7.41
C LYS A 31 -14.58 -9.65 6.01
N ILE A 32 -13.36 -9.18 5.74
CA ILE A 32 -12.97 -8.72 4.40
C ILE A 32 -13.03 -9.87 3.40
N LYS A 33 -12.52 -11.06 3.74
CA LYS A 33 -12.62 -12.25 2.89
C LYS A 33 -14.07 -12.66 2.62
N GLN A 34 -14.94 -12.59 3.64
CA GLN A 34 -16.38 -12.83 3.47
C GLN A 34 -17.03 -11.88 2.45
N VAL A 35 -16.60 -10.61 2.41
CA VAL A 35 -17.07 -9.64 1.42
C VAL A 35 -16.66 -10.06 0.00
N TYR A 36 -15.43 -10.54 -0.19
CA TYR A 36 -14.98 -11.04 -1.49
C TYR A 36 -15.73 -12.31 -1.89
N THR A 37 -15.91 -13.29 -1.00
CA THR A 37 -16.64 -14.52 -1.31
C THR A 37 -18.10 -14.28 -1.66
N ARG A 38 -18.74 -13.29 -1.03
CA ARG A 38 -20.14 -12.91 -1.34
C ARG A 38 -20.27 -12.25 -2.71
N HIS A 39 -19.20 -11.60 -3.18
CA HIS A 39 -19.20 -10.85 -4.43
C HIS A 39 -17.98 -11.22 -5.28
N PRO A 40 -18.00 -12.35 -5.99
CA PRO A 40 -16.85 -12.86 -6.75
C PRO A 40 -16.37 -11.87 -7.83
N ASN A 41 -17.27 -11.06 -8.39
CA ASN A 41 -16.90 -10.03 -9.38
C ASN A 41 -16.14 -8.84 -8.76
N ASN A 42 -16.07 -8.76 -7.43
CA ASN A 42 -15.52 -7.62 -6.68
C ASN A 42 -14.11 -7.88 -6.13
N ASP A 43 -13.39 -8.86 -6.67
CA ASP A 43 -12.00 -9.19 -6.33
C ASP A 43 -11.02 -8.01 -6.49
N ASN A 44 -11.42 -6.96 -7.21
CA ASN A 44 -10.63 -5.73 -7.39
C ASN A 44 -10.97 -4.62 -6.36
N TYR A 45 -11.69 -4.93 -5.28
CA TYR A 45 -12.03 -3.92 -4.28
C TYR A 45 -10.79 -3.46 -3.52
N GLY A 46 -10.49 -2.16 -3.65
CA GLY A 46 -9.46 -1.50 -2.86
C GLY A 46 -9.96 -1.08 -1.48
N VAL A 47 -9.05 -0.54 -0.67
CA VAL A 47 -9.26 -0.12 0.73
C VAL A 47 -10.53 0.73 0.92
N ASN A 48 -10.79 1.68 0.03
CA ASN A 48 -11.95 2.57 0.15
C ASN A 48 -13.28 1.82 -0.07
N ARG A 49 -13.34 0.93 -1.06
CA ARG A 49 -14.55 0.14 -1.37
C ARG A 49 -14.83 -0.87 -0.26
N ILE A 50 -13.80 -1.56 0.23
CA ILE A 50 -13.92 -2.45 1.39
C ILE A 50 -14.42 -1.69 2.62
N ARG A 51 -13.88 -0.50 2.90
CA ARG A 51 -14.34 0.32 4.03
C ARG A 51 -15.82 0.70 3.90
N LEU A 52 -16.29 1.01 2.69
CA LEU A 52 -17.69 1.33 2.45
C LEU A 52 -18.59 0.13 2.74
N VAL A 53 -18.24 -1.05 2.23
CA VAL A 53 -19.00 -2.29 2.48
C VAL A 53 -19.00 -2.64 3.97
N LEU A 54 -17.86 -2.51 4.65
CA LEU A 54 -17.79 -2.73 6.10
C LEU A 54 -18.69 -1.77 6.86
N LYS A 55 -18.75 -0.50 6.46
CA LYS A 55 -19.65 0.50 7.03
C LYS A 55 -21.13 0.13 6.79
N GLN A 56 -21.47 -0.36 5.60
CA GLN A 56 -22.82 -0.85 5.28
C GLN A 56 -23.20 -2.07 6.12
N ASN A 57 -22.22 -2.93 6.45
CA ASN A 57 -22.39 -4.07 7.36
C ASN A 57 -22.35 -3.66 8.86
N GLY A 58 -22.44 -2.37 9.18
CA GLY A 58 -22.47 -1.85 10.56
C GLY A 58 -21.10 -1.78 11.26
N ILE A 59 -19.99 -2.03 10.54
CA ILE A 59 -18.64 -2.05 11.12
C ILE A 59 -17.94 -0.72 10.81
N SER A 60 -17.88 0.16 11.80
CA SER A 60 -17.15 1.41 11.69
C SER A 60 -15.65 1.20 11.96
N VAL A 61 -14.84 1.30 10.90
CA VAL A 61 -13.37 1.19 10.97
C VAL A 61 -12.67 2.31 10.21
N SER A 62 -11.51 2.73 10.73
CA SER A 62 -10.68 3.73 10.07
C SER A 62 -10.11 3.18 8.75
N LYS A 63 -9.86 4.09 7.79
CA LYS A 63 -9.18 3.74 6.53
C LYS A 63 -7.82 3.07 6.78
N SER A 64 -7.11 3.49 7.83
CA SER A 64 -5.79 2.95 8.17
C SER A 64 -5.85 1.54 8.73
N THR A 65 -6.88 1.22 9.52
CA THR A 65 -7.11 -0.13 10.03
C THR A 65 -7.41 -1.10 8.90
N VAL A 66 -8.30 -0.72 7.97
CA VAL A 66 -8.63 -1.51 6.78
C VAL A 66 -7.39 -1.73 5.92
N ARG A 67 -6.64 -0.66 5.62
CA ARG A 67 -5.39 -0.75 4.86
C ARG A 67 -4.40 -1.71 5.50
N ARG A 68 -4.21 -1.63 6.83
CA ARG A 68 -3.28 -2.49 7.56
C ARG A 68 -3.71 -3.96 7.51
N ALA A 69 -4.99 -4.25 7.73
CA ALA A 69 -5.53 -5.60 7.64
C ALA A 69 -5.37 -6.17 6.22
N MET A 70 -5.74 -5.40 5.19
CA MET A 70 -5.57 -5.81 3.80
C MET A 70 -4.10 -6.02 3.42
N LYS A 71 -3.19 -5.13 3.88
CA LYS A 71 -1.74 -5.27 3.63
C LYS A 71 -1.19 -6.53 4.27
N LYS A 72 -1.53 -6.79 5.54
CA LYS A 72 -1.11 -7.99 6.27
C LYS A 72 -1.71 -9.27 5.71
N GLY A 73 -2.91 -9.20 5.13
CA GLY A 73 -3.58 -10.30 4.47
C GLY A 73 -3.22 -10.51 3.00
N GLY A 74 -2.28 -9.74 2.43
CA GLY A 74 -1.88 -9.89 1.03
C GLY A 74 -2.94 -9.47 0.01
N LEU A 75 -3.95 -8.70 0.41
CA LEU A 75 -5.09 -8.32 -0.44
C LEU A 75 -4.87 -7.02 -1.22
N ILE A 76 -3.73 -6.36 -1.04
CA ILE A 76 -3.39 -5.14 -1.77
C ILE A 76 -2.57 -5.53 -2.99
N LYS A 77 -3.19 -5.42 -4.17
CA LYS A 77 -2.47 -5.55 -5.44
C LYS A 77 -1.54 -4.34 -5.59
N THR A 78 -0.25 -4.59 -5.78
CA THR A 78 0.69 -3.57 -6.22
C THR A 78 0.35 -3.20 -7.66
N SER A 79 0.18 -1.90 -7.94
CA SER A 79 0.05 -1.45 -9.33
C SER A 79 1.34 -1.80 -10.06
N PRO A 80 1.28 -2.52 -11.20
CA PRO A 80 2.43 -2.66 -12.06
C PRO A 80 2.75 -1.28 -12.60
N ARG A 81 3.81 -0.64 -12.09
CA ARG A 81 4.36 0.55 -12.72
C ARG A 81 5.07 0.07 -13.99
N HIS A 82 4.43 0.24 -15.13
CA HIS A 82 5.14 0.16 -16.41
C HIS A 82 5.85 1.49 -16.62
N SER A 83 7.18 1.50 -16.51
CA SER A 83 8.02 2.66 -16.80
C SER A 83 8.27 2.85 -18.30
N GLY A 84 7.72 1.97 -19.15
CA GLY A 84 7.80 2.13 -20.60
C GLY A 84 6.85 3.22 -21.04
N SER A 85 7.37 4.38 -21.44
CA SER A 85 6.62 5.28 -22.31
C SER A 85 6.30 4.54 -23.59
N LEU A 86 5.08 4.71 -24.11
CA LEU A 86 4.74 4.21 -25.45
C LEU A 86 5.59 4.91 -26.52
N THR A 87 6.09 6.10 -26.20
CA THR A 87 7.02 6.87 -27.00
C THR A 87 8.45 6.40 -26.74
N GLU A 88 9.04 5.73 -27.72
CA GLU A 88 10.49 5.60 -27.81
C GLU A 88 11.04 6.88 -28.44
N SER A 89 12.14 7.42 -27.91
CA SER A 89 12.80 8.56 -28.54
C SER A 89 13.48 8.09 -29.83
N ASP A 90 13.10 8.64 -30.98
CA ASP A 90 13.84 8.44 -32.23
C ASP A 90 15.28 8.93 -32.06
N ALA A 91 16.24 8.00 -32.15
CA ALA A 91 17.66 8.33 -32.06
C ALA A 91 18.12 9.19 -33.25
N ASP A 92 17.45 9.02 -34.40
CA ASP A 92 17.72 9.75 -35.64
C ASP A 92 17.00 11.10 -35.71
N ALA A 93 16.08 11.38 -34.78
CA ALA A 93 15.42 12.68 -34.73
C ALA A 93 16.43 13.73 -34.29
N GLN A 94 16.67 14.71 -35.16
CA GLN A 94 17.52 15.84 -34.84
C GLN A 94 16.89 16.65 -33.72
N LYS A 95 17.56 16.66 -32.56
CA LYS A 95 17.16 17.53 -31.44
C LYS A 95 17.28 18.97 -31.91
N ALA A 96 16.26 19.78 -31.63
CA ALA A 96 16.33 21.20 -31.87
C ALA A 96 17.55 21.79 -31.15
N ASP A 97 18.24 22.71 -31.81
CA ASP A 97 19.44 23.31 -31.27
C ASP A 97 19.12 24.04 -29.96
N ASN A 98 19.93 23.77 -28.93
CA ASN A 98 19.79 24.45 -27.65
C ASN A 98 20.40 25.85 -27.74
N LEU A 99 19.66 26.80 -28.34
CA LEU A 99 20.09 28.19 -28.53
C LEU A 99 20.43 28.90 -27.22
N ILE A 100 19.85 28.45 -26.11
CA ILE A 100 19.94 29.10 -24.80
C ILE A 100 21.24 28.66 -24.08
N VAL A 101 21.76 27.46 -24.33
CA VAL A 101 22.98 26.90 -23.71
C VAL A 101 23.03 27.13 -22.17
N ARG A 102 21.87 27.03 -21.49
CA ARG A 102 21.68 27.33 -20.05
C ARG A 102 22.04 28.76 -19.60
N ASN A 103 22.21 29.70 -20.53
CA ASN A 103 22.28 31.11 -20.21
C ASN A 103 20.84 31.63 -20.05
N PHE A 104 20.49 32.20 -18.90
CA PHE A 104 19.16 32.78 -18.64
C PHE A 104 19.16 34.32 -18.55
N THR A 105 20.31 34.98 -18.61
CA THR A 105 20.45 36.45 -18.64
C THR A 105 20.21 37.04 -20.02
N ALA A 106 19.26 37.98 -20.15
CA ALA A 106 18.90 38.66 -21.39
C ALA A 106 18.95 40.19 -21.20
N ASP A 107 19.37 40.94 -22.23
CA ASP A 107 19.52 42.39 -22.15
C ASP A 107 18.19 43.15 -22.30
N ALA A 108 17.17 42.52 -22.92
CA ALA A 108 15.84 43.10 -23.13
C ALA A 108 14.77 42.00 -23.24
N PRO A 109 13.48 42.32 -22.98
CA PRO A 109 12.37 41.40 -23.24
C PRO A 109 12.34 41.02 -24.73
N ASN A 110 12.09 39.73 -25.01
CA ASN A 110 12.11 39.13 -26.35
C ASN A 110 13.45 39.23 -27.12
N ARG A 111 14.58 39.36 -26.42
CA ARG A 111 15.92 39.28 -27.04
C ARG A 111 16.75 38.17 -26.40
N LYS A 112 16.71 37.00 -27.02
CA LYS A 112 17.64 35.88 -26.87
C LYS A 112 17.67 35.00 -28.10
#